data_AF-A0A1F4XBN3-F1
#
_entry.id   AF-A0A1F4XBN3-F1
#
_cell.length_a   1.000
_cell.length_b   1.000
_cell.length_c   1.000
_cell.angle_alpha   90.00
_cell.angle_beta   90.00
_cell.angle_gamma   90.00
#
_symmetry.space_group_name_H-M   'P 1'
#
loop_
_entity.id
_entity.type
_entity.pdbx_description
1 polymer ?
#
loop_
_entity_poly.entity_id
_entity_poly.type
_entity_poly.pdbx_seq_one_letter_code
_entity_poly.pdbx_strand_id
1 'polypeptide(L)'
;MDVRLAATEGGQPVVWCNAKIEQETAFGVTKLLLKTPVFVTRNLTVRVTDPKGQAHTLIIAFYKHDSAETELPCIYTVVNSDPILSMHEGS
;
A
#
# COMPACT_ATOMS: atom_id res chain seq x y z
N MET A 1 9.55 0.53 1.05
CA MET A 1 9.29 1.62 1.99
C MET A 1 8.25 1.15 2.99
N ASP A 2 8.59 1.13 4.28
CA ASP A 2 7.63 0.79 5.33
C ASP A 2 6.67 1.96 5.57
N VAL A 3 5.39 1.66 5.74
CA VAL A 3 4.34 2.66 5.89
C VAL A 3 3.35 2.24 6.98
N ARG A 4 2.64 3.22 7.55
CA ARG A 4 1.47 2.95 8.40
C ARG A 4 0.22 3.07 7.55
N LEU A 5 -0.55 1.99 7.46
CA LEU A 5 -1.80 1.94 6.70
C LEU A 5 -2.99 2.22 7.61
N ALA A 6 -3.89 3.09 7.14
CA ALA A 6 -5.21 3.30 7.69
C ALA A 6 -6.27 3.24 6.57
N ALA A 7 -7.32 2.46 6.77
CA ALA A 7 -8.51 2.49 5.92
C ALA A 7 -9.73 2.86 6.76
N THR A 8 -10.63 3.68 6.22
CA THR A 8 -11.83 4.15 6.93
C THR A 8 -13.11 3.73 6.24
N GLU A 9 -14.15 3.45 7.00
CA GLU A 9 -15.51 3.19 6.52
C GLU A 9 -16.47 4.09 7.30
N GLY A 10 -17.26 4.91 6.61
CA GLY A 10 -18.15 5.89 7.27
C GLY A 10 -17.42 6.87 8.20
N GLY A 11 -16.14 7.16 7.92
CA GLY A 11 -15.29 8.02 8.76
C GLY A 11 -14.65 7.33 9.97
N GLN A 12 -14.95 6.05 10.22
CA GLN A 12 -14.34 5.26 11.29
C GLN A 12 -13.18 4.41 10.73
N PRO A 13 -12.03 4.32 11.42
CA PRO A 13 -10.93 3.46 10.99
C PRO A 13 -11.33 1.98 11.14
N VAL A 14 -11.28 1.24 10.03
CA VAL A 14 -11.55 -0.20 9.97
C VAL A 14 -10.29 -1.03 9.83
N VAL A 15 -9.20 -0.43 9.35
CA VAL A 15 -7.87 -1.05 9.27
C VAL A 15 -6.86 -0.08 9.85
N TRP A 16 -5.98 -0.59 10.71
CA TRP A 16 -4.81 0.13 11.22
C TRP A 16 -3.65 -0.86 11.39
N CYS A 17 -2.67 -0.84 10.50
CA CYS A 17 -1.56 -1.78 10.54
C CYS A 17 -0.28 -1.20 9.95
N ASN A 18 0.85 -1.86 10.22
CA ASN A 18 2.06 -1.66 9.44
C ASN A 18 1.88 -2.33 8.07
N ALA A 19 2.42 -1.71 7.04
CA ALA A 19 2.39 -2.19 5.67
C ALA A 19 3.70 -1.81 4.97
N LYS A 20 3.89 -2.31 3.75
CA LYS A 20 5.09 -2.03 2.97
C LYS A 20 4.71 -1.68 1.54
N ILE A 21 5.31 -0.65 1.00
CA ILE A 21 5.25 -0.34 -0.43
C ILE A 21 6.55 -0.78 -1.09
N GLU A 22 6.44 -1.56 -2.15
CA GLU A 22 7.56 -2.04 -2.96
C GLU A 22 7.39 -1.60 -4.41
N GLN A 23 8.50 -1.45 -5.13
CA GLN A 23 8.50 -1.16 -6.55
C GLN A 23 8.87 -2.43 -7.30
N GLU A 24 8.05 -2.84 -8.26
CA GLU A 24 8.29 -3.99 -9.14
C GLU A 24 8.39 -3.50 -10.58
N THR A 25 9.49 -3.84 -11.26
CA THR A 25 9.68 -3.54 -12.68
C THR A 25 9.71 -4.84 -13.46
N ALA A 26 8.74 -5.03 -14.35
CA ALA A 26 8.65 -6.20 -15.22
C ALA A 26 8.29 -5.79 -16.64
N PHE A 27 9.02 -6.32 -17.64
CA PHE A 27 8.79 -6.04 -19.06
C PHE A 27 8.73 -4.54 -19.41
N GLY A 28 9.56 -3.71 -18.76
CA GLY A 28 9.59 -2.26 -18.96
C GLY A 28 8.45 -1.47 -18.30
N VAL A 29 7.59 -2.14 -17.52
CA VAL A 29 6.51 -1.52 -16.76
C VAL A 29 6.87 -1.51 -15.28
N THR A 30 6.90 -0.32 -14.69
CA THR A 30 7.10 -0.13 -13.25
C THR A 30 5.75 -0.03 -12.54
N LYS A 31 5.58 -0.80 -11.46
CA LYS A 31 4.40 -0.79 -10.59
C LYS A 31 4.82 -0.57 -9.15
N LEU A 32 3.95 0.08 -8.39
CA LEU A 32 4.04 0.12 -6.93
C LEU A 32 3.08 -0.93 -6.35
N LEU A 33 3.58 -1.73 -5.42
CA LEU A 33 2.83 -2.77 -4.73
C LEU A 33 2.72 -2.43 -3.25
N LEU A 34 1.51 -2.38 -2.73
CA LEU A 34 1.22 -2.27 -1.31
C LEU A 34 1.00 -3.68 -0.73
N LYS A 35 1.88 -4.10 0.18
CA LYS A 35 1.80 -5.36 0.94
C LYS A 35 1.28 -5.09 2.35
N THR A 36 0.33 -5.89 2.80
CA THR A 36 -0.40 -5.69 4.06
C THR A 36 -0.67 -7.03 4.78
N PRO A 37 -0.78 -7.05 6.12
CA PRO A 37 -1.11 -8.25 6.88
C PRO A 37 -2.59 -8.63 6.77
N VAL A 38 -3.45 -7.66 6.44
CA VAL A 38 -4.91 -7.80 6.47
C VAL A 38 -5.51 -7.59 5.10
N PHE A 39 -6.52 -8.40 4.78
CA PHE A 39 -7.27 -8.24 3.54
C PHE A 39 -8.20 -7.01 3.62
N VAL A 40 -7.93 -6.02 2.78
CA VAL A 40 -8.76 -4.82 2.58
C VAL A 40 -9.82 -5.15 1.52
N THR A 41 -11.04 -5.43 1.98
CA THR A 41 -12.15 -5.96 1.15
C THR A 41 -12.90 -4.91 0.33
N ARG A 42 -12.97 -3.66 0.81
CA ARG A 42 -13.99 -2.69 0.37
C ARG A 42 -13.47 -1.29 0.03
N ASN A 43 -12.26 -0.96 0.45
CA ASN A 43 -11.70 0.37 0.24
C ASN A 43 -10.64 0.30 -0.84
N LEU A 44 -11.03 0.68 -2.07
CA LEU A 44 -10.06 1.00 -3.13
C LEU A 44 -9.23 2.23 -2.74
N THR A 45 -9.67 3.03 -1.77
CA THR A 45 -8.92 4.19 -1.29
C THR A 45 -8.44 3.97 0.13
N VAL A 46 -7.12 4.02 0.34
CA VAL A 46 -6.50 3.87 1.66
C VAL A 46 -5.59 5.04 1.95
N ARG A 47 -5.37 5.35 3.23
CA ARG A 47 -4.38 6.33 3.64
C ARG A 47 -3.13 5.60 4.12
N VAL A 48 -1.97 5.99 3.62
CA VAL A 48 -0.69 5.55 4.15
C VAL A 48 0.08 6.73 4.71
N THR A 49 0.86 6.52 5.75
CA THR A 49 1.84 7.49 6.24
C THR A 49 3.23 6.93 5.99
N ASP A 50 4.05 7.68 5.26
CA ASP A 50 5.42 7.31 4.92
C ASP A 50 6.39 7.50 6.12
N PRO A 51 7.65 7.06 6.03
CA PRO A 51 8.65 7.25 7.09
C PRO A 51 8.98 8.70 7.40
N LYS A 52 8.73 9.64 6.48
CA LYS A 52 8.92 11.08 6.68
C LYS A 52 7.72 11.71 7.41
N GLY A 53 6.69 10.93 7.71
CA GLY A 53 5.45 11.39 8.35
C GLY A 53 4.44 12.00 7.38
N GLN A 54 4.70 11.94 6.07
CA GLN A 54 3.79 12.44 5.05
C GLN A 54 2.66 11.44 4.83
N ALA A 55 1.43 11.94 4.84
CA ALA A 55 0.25 11.15 4.53
C ALA A 55 -0.04 11.18 3.04
N HIS A 56 -0.34 10.01 2.48
CA HIS A 56 -0.76 9.82 1.08
C HIS A 56 -2.09 9.08 1.06
N THR A 57 -2.97 9.50 0.16
CA THR A 57 -4.19 8.79 -0.20
C THR A 57 -3.88 7.95 -1.43
N LEU A 58 -3.97 6.62 -1.30
CA LEU A 58 -3.70 5.69 -2.38
C LEU A 58 -5.00 5.13 -2.92
N ILE A 59 -5.12 5.07 -4.25
CA ILE A 59 -6.06 4.19 -4.93
C ILE A 59 -5.36 2.86 -5.18
N ILE A 60 -5.92 1.76 -4.68
CA ILE A 60 -5.35 0.42 -4.74
C ILE A 60 -6.29 -0.55 -5.45
N ALA A 61 -5.71 -1.53 -6.13
CA ALA A 61 -6.42 -2.65 -6.73
C ALA A 61 -5.83 -3.97 -6.21
N PHE A 62 -6.67 -4.93 -5.83
CA PHE A 62 -6.17 -6.22 -5.36
C PHE A 62 -5.34 -6.91 -6.45
N TYR A 63 -4.16 -7.39 -6.08
CA TYR A 63 -3.25 -8.07 -6.99
C TYR A 63 -3.22 -9.57 -6.71
N LYS A 64 -2.78 -9.96 -5.50
CA LYS A 64 -2.73 -11.37 -5.09
C LYS A 64 -2.69 -11.53 -3.57
N HIS A 65 -3.00 -12.73 -3.10
CA HIS A 65 -2.65 -13.20 -1.78
C HIS A 65 -1.46 -14.17 -1.91
N ASP A 66 -0.35 -13.87 -1.24
CA ASP A 66 0.85 -14.70 -1.25
C ASP A 66 0.89 -15.60 -0.01
N SER A 67 0.45 -16.84 -0.15
CA SER A 67 0.35 -17.79 0.97
C SER A 67 1.71 -18.24 1.53
N ALA A 68 2.82 -17.94 0.85
CA ALA A 68 4.17 -18.22 1.35
C ALA A 68 4.72 -17.08 2.23
N GLU A 69 4.12 -15.89 2.16
CA GLU A 69 4.47 -14.71 2.96
C GLU A 69 3.62 -14.70 4.23
N THR A 70 4.25 -14.77 5.40
CA THR A 70 3.53 -14.86 6.68
C THR A 70 3.26 -13.52 7.33
N GLU A 71 4.02 -12.47 6.97
CA GLU A 71 3.89 -11.16 7.61
C GLU A 71 2.98 -10.22 6.82
N LEU A 72 3.16 -10.13 5.50
CA LEU A 72 2.42 -9.22 4.63
C LEU A 72 1.81 -9.94 3.40
N PRO A 73 0.95 -10.96 3.60
CA PRO A 73 0.44 -11.82 2.52
C PRO A 73 -0.46 -11.11 1.50
N CYS A 74 -1.15 -10.04 1.89
CA CYS A 74 -2.12 -9.39 1.02
C CYS A 74 -1.46 -8.29 0.19
N ILE A 75 -1.44 -8.47 -1.14
CA ILE A 75 -0.73 -7.58 -2.08
C ILE A 75 -1.72 -6.88 -3.00
N TYR A 76 -1.54 -5.57 -3.13
CA TYR A 76 -2.32 -4.67 -3.96
C TYR A 76 -1.41 -3.88 -4.90
N THR A 77 -1.87 -3.58 -6.11
CA THR A 77 -1.23 -2.57 -6.96
C THR A 77 -1.71 -1.19 -6.54
N VAL A 78 -0.79 -0.24 -6.39
CA VAL A 78 -1.12 1.19 -6.23
C VAL A 78 -1.40 1.76 -7.62
N VAL A 79 -2.65 2.11 -7.86
CA VAL A 79 -3.15 2.68 -9.13
C VAL A 79 -2.91 4.19 -9.19
N ASN A 80 -3.08 4.87 -8.06
CA ASN A 80 -2.85 6.31 -7.94
C ASN A 80 -2.45 6.66 -6.50
N SER A 81 -1.83 7.82 -6.31
CA SER A 81 -1.43 8.35 -5.01
C SER A 81 -1.52 9.88 -4.99
N ASP A 82 -2.06 10.45 -3.92
CA ASP A 82 -2.09 11.90 -3.68
C ASP A 82 -1.63 12.25 -2.25
N PRO A 83 -0.55 13.04 -2.06
CA PRO A 83 0.40 13.47 -3.09
C PRO A 83 1.13 12.27 -3.71
N ILE A 84 1.79 12.49 -4.86
CA ILE A 84 2.53 11.43 -5.58
C ILE A 84 3.50 10.74 -4.62
N LEU A 85 3.40 9.41 -4.56
CA LEU A 85 4.27 8.58 -3.75
C LEU A 85 5.54 8.25 -4.56
N SER A 86 6.66 8.86 -4.17
CA SER A 86 7.96 8.63 -4.80
C SER A 86 8.79 7.66 -3.96
N MET A 87 9.19 6.54 -4.56
CA MET A 87 10.21 5.66 -4.01
C MET A 87 11.57 6.30 -4.34
N HIS A 88 12.09 7.15 -3.45
CA HIS A 88 13.46 7.62 -3.62
C HIS A 88 14.41 6.45 -3.37
N GLU A 89 15.20 6.08 -4.37
CA GLU A 89 16.41 5.29 -4.15
C GLU A 89 17.33 6.15 -3.28
N GLY A 90 17.47 5.77 -2.01
CA GLY A 90 18.48 6.35 -1.14
C GLY A 90 19.84 6.12 -1.79
N SER A 91 20.50 7.22 -2.15
CA SER A 91 21.89 7.26 -2.58
C SER A 91 22.83 7.02 -1.39
#